data_AF-A0A843FAG5-F1
#
_entry.id   AF-A0A843FAG5-F1
#
_cell.length_a   1.000
_cell.length_b   1.000
_cell.length_c   1.000
_cell.angle_alpha   90.00
_cell.angle_beta   90.00
_cell.angle_gamma   90.00
#
_symmetry.space_group_name_H-M   'P 1'
#
loop_
_entity.id
_entity.type
_entity.pdbx_description
1 polymer ?
#
loop_
_entity_poly.entity_id
_entity_poly.type
_entity_poly.pdbx_seq_one_letter_code
_entity_poly.pdbx_strand_id
1 'polypeptide(L)'
;MVYDVDALLNHVNRIRKEIGHEEVNIDIKEVLYDKDTNEMWIITNDRPDKSAIIGKGGWVVGRLREELQIESIHVESYSDFLQKEYRMKLSLDRLNSFVNDNELDYGVFLALNNLIDILKIKLDNLYSFNFHKYFKDLDESPYNYFEAEKPVAIVALSGGTDSSFSLILAKKLGFNPIAITVDPGTIVLPKQFKQNIDKLVEDLDVPHEYIEVDYTDLVEESFTGRFHPCGRCSKIIEDTLYKYALENDIPIVIFGDMLATGSQCITEQVCNFDENSENEPTDVGNKVNKNKIIRLN
;
A
#
# COMPACT_ATOMS: atom_id res chain seq x y z
N MET A 1 -19.19 19.54 13.43
CA MET A 1 -20.28 19.74 14.41
C MET A 1 -19.81 18.97 15.63
N VAL A 2 -19.68 19.60 16.80
CA VAL A 2 -19.24 18.86 18.00
C VAL A 2 -20.43 17.99 18.41
N TYR A 3 -20.31 16.68 18.23
CA TYR A 3 -21.33 15.75 18.71
C TYR A 3 -21.25 15.71 20.23
N ASP A 4 -22.40 15.78 20.89
CA ASP A 4 -22.49 15.60 22.34
C ASP A 4 -22.20 14.13 22.67
N VAL A 5 -21.02 13.90 23.27
CA VAL A 5 -20.53 12.57 23.63
C VAL A 5 -21.46 11.90 24.63
N ASP A 6 -22.02 12.65 25.58
CA ASP A 6 -22.93 12.09 26.59
C ASP A 6 -24.25 11.64 25.93
N ALA A 7 -24.77 12.43 24.99
CA ALA A 7 -25.96 12.05 24.22
C ALA A 7 -25.71 10.78 23.40
N LEU A 8 -24.55 10.68 22.74
CA LEU A 8 -24.14 9.50 21.97
C LEU A 8 -24.03 8.25 22.86
N LEU A 9 -23.39 8.36 24.02
CA LEU A 9 -23.25 7.27 24.98
C LEU A 9 -24.59 6.78 25.51
N ASN A 10 -25.50 7.70 25.85
CA ASN A 10 -26.86 7.36 26.26
C ASN A 10 -27.63 6.65 25.15
N HIS A 11 -27.46 7.07 23.90
CA HIS A 11 -28.08 6.43 22.73
C HIS A 11 -27.54 5.01 22.53
N VAL A 12 -26.22 4.83 22.59
CA VAL A 12 -25.54 3.52 22.51
C VAL A 12 -26.05 2.59 23.62
N ASN A 13 -26.07 3.04 24.87
CA ASN A 13 -26.51 2.24 26.01
C ASN A 13 -28.01 1.90 25.95
N ARG A 14 -28.85 2.81 25.45
CA ARG A 14 -30.26 2.50 25.15
C ARG A 14 -30.38 1.38 24.12
N ILE A 15 -29.70 1.48 22.99
CA ILE A 15 -29.72 0.44 21.95
C ILE A 15 -29.26 -0.90 22.53
N ARG A 16 -28.17 -0.91 23.31
CA ARG A 16 -27.64 -2.10 23.99
C ARG A 16 -28.70 -2.77 24.86
N LYS A 17 -29.37 -1.99 25.72
CA LYS A 17 -30.46 -2.50 26.57
C LYS A 17 -31.58 -3.14 25.75
N GLU A 18 -32.00 -2.51 24.67
CA GLU A 18 -33.08 -3.00 23.81
C GLU A 18 -32.78 -4.34 23.14
N ILE A 19 -31.50 -4.62 22.86
CA ILE A 19 -31.05 -5.91 22.30
C ILE A 19 -30.62 -6.92 23.37
N GLY A 20 -30.91 -6.65 24.65
CA GLY A 20 -30.65 -7.56 25.78
C GLY A 20 -29.21 -7.52 26.31
N HIS A 21 -28.44 -6.48 26.00
CA HIS A 21 -27.12 -6.25 26.57
C HIS A 21 -27.17 -5.36 27.81
N GLU A 22 -26.23 -5.58 28.72
CA GLU A 22 -26.00 -4.70 29.85
C GLU A 22 -25.42 -3.35 29.41
N GLU A 23 -25.75 -2.32 30.18
CA GLU A 23 -25.07 -1.04 30.11
C GLU A 23 -23.62 -1.19 30.53
N VAL A 24 -22.78 -0.42 29.86
CA VAL A 24 -21.35 -0.37 30.14
C VAL A 24 -20.95 1.09 30.15
N ASN A 25 -20.00 1.40 31.03
CA ASN A 25 -19.30 2.66 30.97
C ASN A 25 -18.31 2.58 29.81
N ILE A 26 -18.49 3.42 28.80
CA ILE A 26 -17.68 3.44 27.58
C ILE A 26 -16.94 4.77 27.55
N ASP A 27 -15.62 4.72 27.39
CA ASP A 27 -14.82 5.92 27.28
C ASP A 27 -14.55 6.28 25.80
N ILE A 28 -15.21 7.34 25.33
CA ILE A 28 -14.97 7.91 24.00
C ILE A 28 -13.92 9.00 24.12
N LYS A 29 -12.84 8.84 23.34
CA LYS A 29 -11.77 9.82 23.27
C LYS A 29 -12.13 11.01 22.39
N GLU A 30 -12.69 10.73 21.22
CA GLU A 30 -12.99 11.75 20.22
C GLU A 30 -14.10 11.28 19.28
N VAL A 31 -14.91 12.21 18.79
CA VAL A 31 -15.92 11.96 17.75
C VAL A 31 -15.72 12.95 16.61
N LEU A 32 -15.51 12.44 15.42
CA LEU A 32 -15.39 13.23 14.20
C LEU A 32 -16.61 12.98 13.32
N TYR A 33 -17.13 14.03 12.71
CA TYR A 33 -18.26 13.93 11.79
C TYR A 33 -17.97 14.76 10.54
N ASP A 34 -17.89 14.07 9.41
CA ASP A 34 -17.76 14.67 8.09
C ASP A 34 -19.17 14.90 7.51
N LYS A 35 -19.50 16.17 7.28
CA LYS A 35 -20.80 16.57 6.76
C LYS A 35 -20.94 16.30 5.26
N ASP A 36 -19.84 16.29 4.53
CA ASP A 36 -19.84 16.17 3.07
C ASP A 36 -20.13 14.71 2.68
N THR A 37 -19.54 13.76 3.42
CA THR A 37 -19.77 12.32 3.23
C THR A 37 -20.88 11.75 4.10
N ASN A 38 -21.36 12.50 5.10
CA ASN A 38 -22.29 12.02 6.12
C ASN A 38 -21.73 10.80 6.87
N GLU A 39 -20.46 10.86 7.27
CA GLU A 39 -19.74 9.79 7.95
C GLU A 39 -19.29 10.23 9.34
N MET A 40 -19.36 9.32 10.31
CA MET A 40 -18.95 9.56 11.69
C MET A 40 -17.83 8.59 12.11
N TRP A 41 -16.78 9.11 12.74
CA TRP A 41 -15.76 8.32 13.41
C TRP A 41 -15.92 8.46 14.91
N ILE A 42 -16.05 7.34 15.61
CA ILE A 42 -16.06 7.25 17.07
C ILE A 42 -14.74 6.61 17.49
N ILE A 43 -13.87 7.40 18.10
CA ILE A 43 -12.55 6.97 18.56
C ILE A 43 -12.64 6.67 20.04
N THR A 44 -12.50 5.40 20.40
CA THR A 44 -12.52 4.95 21.80
C THR A 44 -11.13 4.90 22.40
N ASN A 45 -11.02 4.86 23.73
CA ASN A 45 -9.72 4.69 24.38
C ASN A 45 -9.07 3.34 24.05
N ASP A 46 -9.84 2.26 24.06
CA ASP A 46 -9.33 0.91 23.82
C ASP A 46 -10.29 0.01 23.01
N ARG A 47 -9.88 -1.27 22.84
CA ARG A 47 -10.66 -2.28 22.11
C ARG A 47 -11.93 -2.75 22.82
N PRO A 48 -11.95 -2.97 24.15
CA PRO A 48 -13.18 -3.17 24.90
C PRO A 48 -14.25 -2.12 24.62
N ASP A 49 -13.90 -0.83 24.70
CA ASP A 49 -14.83 0.28 24.41
C ASP A 49 -15.33 0.23 22.96
N LYS A 50 -14.42 0.04 21.99
CA LYS A 50 -14.77 -0.13 20.57
C LYS A 50 -15.78 -1.28 20.39
N SER A 51 -15.52 -2.41 21.04
CA SER A 51 -16.38 -3.59 20.98
C SER A 51 -17.75 -3.34 21.61
N ALA A 52 -17.82 -2.52 22.67
CA ALA A 52 -19.07 -2.13 23.31
C ALA A 52 -19.95 -1.27 22.41
N ILE A 53 -19.37 -0.32 21.66
CA ILE A 53 -20.08 0.53 20.70
C ILE A 53 -20.50 -0.27 19.45
N ILE A 54 -19.65 -1.16 18.94
CA ILE A 54 -19.99 -2.03 17.79
C ILE A 54 -21.14 -2.98 18.18
N GLY A 55 -21.06 -3.58 19.36
CA GLY A 55 -22.00 -4.58 19.83
C GLY A 55 -21.85 -5.93 19.13
N LYS A 56 -22.59 -6.95 19.59
CA LYS A 56 -22.51 -8.30 19.01
C LYS A 56 -22.93 -8.27 17.54
N GLY A 57 -22.05 -8.73 16.66
CA GLY A 57 -22.30 -8.78 15.21
C GLY A 57 -22.51 -7.40 14.58
N GLY A 58 -22.06 -6.31 15.20
CA GLY A 58 -22.25 -4.95 14.67
C GLY A 58 -23.65 -4.37 14.87
N TRP A 59 -24.51 -5.03 15.67
CA TRP A 59 -25.90 -4.61 15.85
C TRP A 59 -26.07 -3.21 16.44
N VAL A 60 -25.24 -2.85 17.43
CA VAL A 60 -25.40 -1.58 18.15
C VAL A 60 -25.03 -0.43 17.23
N VAL A 61 -23.87 -0.50 16.56
CA VAL A 61 -23.44 0.52 15.61
C VAL A 61 -24.34 0.59 14.38
N GLY A 62 -24.82 -0.55 13.87
CA GLY A 62 -25.74 -0.61 12.74
C GLY A 62 -27.07 0.10 13.02
N ARG A 63 -27.65 -0.15 14.20
CA ARG A 63 -28.88 0.52 14.64
C ARG A 63 -28.66 1.98 14.98
N LEU A 64 -27.52 2.31 15.60
CA LEU A 64 -27.14 3.69 15.88
C LEU A 64 -27.06 4.51 14.58
N ARG A 65 -26.43 3.94 13.54
CA ARG A 65 -26.35 4.54 12.20
C ARG A 65 -27.74 4.82 11.63
N GLU A 66 -28.64 3.84 11.68
CA GLU A 66 -30.02 3.98 11.18
C GLU A 66 -30.80 5.06 11.94
N GLU A 67 -30.72 5.07 13.27
CA GLU A 67 -31.45 6.03 14.11
C GLU A 67 -30.89 7.45 14.01
N LEU A 68 -29.58 7.61 13.76
CA LEU A 68 -28.96 8.90 13.50
C LEU A 68 -29.05 9.35 12.03
N GLN A 69 -29.49 8.48 11.11
CA GLN A 69 -29.58 8.74 9.67
C GLN A 69 -28.21 9.14 9.04
N ILE A 70 -27.15 8.48 9.52
CA ILE A 70 -25.77 8.67 9.05
C ILE A 70 -25.45 7.59 8.00
N GLU A 71 -24.67 7.91 6.97
CA GLU A 71 -24.35 6.96 5.89
C GLU A 71 -23.44 5.83 6.41
N SER A 72 -22.42 6.18 7.17
CA SER A 72 -21.48 5.23 7.78
C SER A 72 -21.02 5.69 9.18
N ILE A 73 -20.85 4.71 10.08
CA ILE A 73 -20.20 4.93 11.38
C ILE A 73 -18.98 4.00 11.47
N HIS A 74 -17.81 4.62 11.64
CA HIS A 74 -16.53 3.96 11.85
C HIS A 74 -16.20 4.00 13.35
N VAL A 75 -15.99 2.84 13.96
CA VAL A 75 -15.59 2.76 15.37
C VAL A 75 -14.17 2.24 15.44
N GLU A 76 -13.26 3.05 15.97
CA GLU A 76 -11.84 2.76 16.00
C GLU A 76 -11.26 2.92 17.41
N SER A 77 -10.28 2.09 17.76
CA SER A 77 -9.62 2.21 19.06
C SER A 77 -8.41 3.13 18.92
N TYR A 78 -8.16 3.97 19.91
CA TYR A 78 -6.99 4.86 19.92
C TYR A 78 -5.68 4.06 19.85
N SER A 79 -5.64 2.85 20.42
CA SER A 79 -4.50 1.94 20.30
C SER A 79 -4.19 1.53 18.85
N ASP A 80 -5.19 1.36 18.00
CA ASP A 80 -4.97 1.02 16.59
C ASP A 80 -4.32 2.22 15.85
N PHE A 81 -4.71 3.45 16.20
CA PHE A 81 -4.11 4.67 15.64
C PHE A 81 -2.67 4.88 16.11
N LEU A 82 -2.36 4.63 17.38
CA LEU A 82 -0.99 4.73 17.89
C LEU A 82 -0.03 3.82 17.11
N GLN A 83 -0.46 2.59 16.79
CA GLN A 83 0.35 1.68 15.99
C GLN A 83 0.53 2.16 14.55
N LYS A 84 -0.53 2.69 13.93
CA LYS A 84 -0.51 3.26 12.58
C LYS A 84 0.41 4.48 12.51
N GLU A 85 0.29 5.41 13.45
CA GLU A 85 1.12 6.61 13.56
C GLU A 85 2.60 6.24 13.72
N TYR A 86 2.91 5.30 14.62
CA TYR A 86 4.28 4.84 14.85
C TYR A 86 4.92 4.26 13.58
N ARG A 87 4.20 3.37 12.88
CA ARG A 87 4.68 2.76 11.63
C ARG A 87 4.89 3.81 10.54
N MET A 88 3.97 4.75 10.39
CA MET A 88 4.08 5.83 9.40
C MET A 88 5.25 6.78 9.71
N LYS A 89 5.51 7.10 10.98
CA LYS A 89 6.70 7.87 11.39
C LYS A 89 7.99 7.15 11.03
N LEU A 90 8.08 5.85 11.31
CA LEU A 90 9.24 5.05 10.90
C LEU A 90 9.46 5.04 9.37
N SER A 91 8.38 4.96 8.59
CA SER A 91 8.46 5.06 7.13
C SER A 91 8.93 6.44 6.67
N LEU A 92 8.40 7.50 7.29
CA LEU A 92 8.78 8.87 6.99
C LEU A 92 10.26 9.12 7.29
N ASP A 93 10.72 8.70 8.46
CA ASP A 93 12.13 8.82 8.85
C ASP A 93 13.03 8.05 7.87
N ARG A 94 12.65 6.82 7.51
CA ARG A 94 13.41 6.00 6.56
C ARG A 94 13.47 6.63 5.16
N LEU A 95 12.36 7.14 4.64
CA LEU A 95 12.31 7.82 3.34
C LEU A 95 13.15 9.10 3.34
N ASN A 96 13.04 9.92 4.39
CA ASN A 96 13.86 11.14 4.52
C ASN A 96 15.35 10.80 4.57
N SER A 97 15.77 9.82 5.39
CA SER A 97 17.16 9.37 5.41
C SER A 97 17.60 8.85 4.05
N PHE A 98 16.78 8.01 3.40
CA PHE A 98 17.12 7.47 2.08
C PHE A 98 17.34 8.58 1.03
N VAL A 99 16.45 9.58 0.96
CA VAL A 99 16.57 10.70 0.02
C VAL A 99 17.78 11.58 0.33
N ASN A 100 18.13 11.77 1.61
CA ASN A 100 19.28 12.59 2.01
C ASN A 100 20.63 11.88 1.85
N ASP A 101 20.67 10.55 2.02
CA ASP A 101 21.90 9.76 2.05
C ASP A 101 22.34 9.29 0.65
N ASN A 102 21.48 9.42 -0.37
CA ASN A 102 21.73 8.92 -1.72
C ASN A 102 21.68 10.03 -2.77
N GLU A 103 22.58 9.96 -3.75
CA GLU A 103 22.52 10.79 -4.95
C GLU A 103 21.46 10.20 -5.91
N LEU A 104 20.38 10.93 -6.14
CA LEU A 104 19.23 10.48 -6.92
C LEU A 104 19.06 11.32 -8.19
N ASP A 105 18.63 10.68 -9.28
CA ASP A 105 18.11 11.39 -10.47
C ASP A 105 16.95 12.31 -10.04
N TYR A 106 16.83 13.47 -10.67
CA TYR A 106 15.82 14.48 -10.35
C TYR A 106 14.39 13.91 -10.37
N GLY A 107 14.07 13.04 -11.35
CA GLY A 107 12.76 12.38 -11.42
C GLY A 107 12.48 11.47 -10.22
N VAL A 108 13.50 10.70 -9.79
CA VAL A 108 13.42 9.82 -8.61
C VAL A 108 13.26 10.66 -7.34
N PHE A 109 14.08 11.70 -7.20
CA PHE A 109 14.02 12.62 -6.07
C PHE A 109 12.64 13.27 -5.95
N LEU A 110 12.07 13.76 -7.05
CA LEU A 110 10.76 14.39 -7.05
C LEU A 110 9.67 13.40 -6.60
N ALA A 111 9.61 12.22 -7.21
CA ALA A 111 8.59 11.22 -6.91
C ALA A 111 8.64 10.74 -5.44
N LEU A 112 9.85 10.53 -4.89
CA LEU A 112 10.01 10.18 -3.48
C LEU A 112 9.62 11.33 -2.54
N ASN A 113 9.90 12.59 -2.89
CA ASN A 113 9.44 13.73 -2.10
C ASN A 113 7.91 13.88 -2.12
N ASN A 114 7.27 13.62 -3.26
CA ASN A 114 5.81 13.60 -3.34
C ASN A 114 5.22 12.53 -2.40
N LEU A 115 5.83 11.33 -2.35
CA LEU A 115 5.47 10.27 -1.40
C LEU A 115 5.69 10.69 0.06
N ILE A 116 6.79 11.39 0.36
CA ILE A 116 7.07 11.94 1.70
C ILE A 116 6.01 12.96 2.09
N ASP A 117 5.61 13.84 1.18
CA ASP A 117 4.64 14.90 1.45
C ASP A 117 3.24 14.37 1.71
N ILE A 118 2.74 13.44 0.90
CA ILE A 118 1.45 12.79 1.18
C ILE A 118 1.50 12.00 2.51
N LEU A 119 2.64 11.39 2.85
CA LEU A 119 2.81 10.67 4.11
C LEU A 119 2.75 11.62 5.32
N LYS A 120 3.35 12.81 5.24
CA LYS A 120 3.24 13.87 6.26
C LYS A 120 1.80 14.33 6.42
N ILE A 121 1.12 14.66 5.32
CA ILE A 121 -0.27 15.12 5.34
C ILE A 121 -1.19 14.05 5.95
N LYS A 122 -0.95 12.78 5.63
CA LYS A 122 -1.69 11.66 6.19
C LYS A 122 -1.39 11.45 7.68
N LEU A 123 -0.17 11.72 8.15
CA LEU A 123 0.17 11.71 9.59
C LEU A 123 -0.57 12.81 10.34
N ASP A 124 -0.62 14.02 9.77
CA ASP A 124 -1.30 15.17 10.38
C ASP A 124 -2.84 14.99 10.41
N ASN A 125 -3.38 14.16 9.52
CA ASN A 125 -4.82 13.88 9.38
C ASN A 125 -5.18 12.41 9.59
N LEU A 126 -4.53 11.74 10.55
CA LEU A 126 -4.55 10.28 10.70
C LEU A 126 -5.95 9.63 10.72
N TYR A 127 -6.94 10.35 11.29
CA TYR A 127 -8.30 9.89 11.51
C TYR A 127 -9.23 10.07 10.29
N SER A 128 -9.02 11.12 9.50
CA SER A 128 -9.95 11.56 8.45
C SER A 128 -9.32 11.63 7.07
N PHE A 129 -8.04 11.27 6.92
CA PHE A 129 -7.36 11.33 5.63
C PHE A 129 -8.07 10.46 4.59
N ASN A 130 -8.46 11.08 3.48
CA ASN A 130 -9.14 10.45 2.37
C ASN A 130 -8.34 10.68 1.08
N PHE A 131 -7.87 9.60 0.45
CA PHE A 131 -7.07 9.68 -0.77
C PHE A 131 -7.82 10.29 -1.95
N HIS A 132 -9.12 10.00 -2.11
CA HIS A 132 -9.91 10.53 -3.21
C HIS A 132 -10.05 12.04 -3.10
N LYS A 133 -10.41 12.54 -1.92
CA LYS A 133 -10.47 13.98 -1.63
C LYS A 133 -9.12 14.64 -1.84
N TYR A 134 -8.05 14.04 -1.30
CA TYR A 134 -6.69 14.56 -1.43
C TYR A 134 -6.27 14.75 -2.89
N PHE A 135 -6.41 13.71 -3.72
CA PHE A 135 -6.01 13.81 -5.13
C PHE A 135 -6.95 14.68 -5.95
N LYS A 136 -8.24 14.74 -5.61
CA LYS A 136 -9.18 15.67 -6.25
C LYS A 136 -8.78 17.12 -5.98
N ASP A 137 -8.50 17.47 -4.72
CA ASP A 137 -8.07 18.81 -4.32
C ASP A 137 -6.74 19.17 -4.98
N LEU A 138 -5.83 18.19 -5.15
CA LEU A 138 -4.57 18.36 -5.86
C LEU A 138 -4.76 18.60 -7.37
N ASP A 139 -5.66 17.85 -8.01
CA ASP A 139 -5.97 18.00 -9.44
C ASP A 139 -6.65 19.36 -9.74
N GLU A 140 -7.38 19.93 -8.77
CA GLU A 140 -8.00 21.26 -8.85
C GLU A 140 -7.05 22.40 -8.43
N SER A 141 -5.92 22.08 -7.82
CA SER A 141 -4.93 23.04 -7.31
C SER A 141 -3.99 23.54 -8.42
N PRO A 142 -3.52 24.80 -8.37
CA PRO A 142 -2.47 25.29 -9.26
C PRO A 142 -1.11 24.59 -9.02
N TYR A 143 -0.98 23.87 -7.91
CA TYR A 143 0.15 23.01 -7.57
C TYR A 143 -0.29 21.56 -7.74
N ASN A 144 0.33 20.85 -8.68
CA ASN A 144 0.15 19.41 -8.87
C ASN A 144 1.53 18.72 -8.88
N TYR A 145 1.55 17.42 -8.66
CA TYR A 145 2.76 16.63 -8.81
C TYR A 145 3.16 16.57 -10.28
N PHE A 146 4.43 16.90 -10.56
CA PHE A 146 4.97 16.72 -11.89
C PHE A 146 5.35 15.26 -12.08
N GLU A 147 4.93 14.71 -13.21
CA GLU A 147 5.35 13.38 -13.64
C GLU A 147 6.78 13.44 -14.19
N ALA A 148 7.61 12.45 -13.83
CA ALA A 148 8.96 12.35 -14.34
C ALA A 148 8.97 12.21 -15.88
N GLU A 149 9.93 12.87 -16.55
CA GLU A 149 10.00 12.89 -18.03
C GLU A 149 10.17 11.49 -18.64
N LYS A 150 10.87 10.60 -17.94
CA LYS A 150 11.07 9.19 -18.28
C LYS A 150 10.59 8.31 -17.13
N PRO A 151 10.28 7.03 -17.40
CA PRO A 151 9.91 6.10 -16.34
C PRO A 151 10.99 5.99 -15.27
N VAL A 152 10.61 6.22 -14.00
CA VAL A 152 11.54 6.05 -12.87
C VAL A 152 11.17 4.87 -11.97
N ALA A 153 10.03 4.23 -12.21
CA ALA A 153 9.62 3.04 -11.49
C ALA A 153 8.96 1.98 -12.38
N ILE A 154 9.18 0.73 -12.01
CA ILE A 154 8.33 -0.39 -12.38
C ILE A 154 7.41 -0.70 -11.20
N VAL A 155 6.16 -1.08 -11.49
CA VAL A 155 5.23 -1.60 -10.48
C VAL A 155 4.98 -3.07 -10.75
N ALA A 156 5.29 -3.92 -9.77
CA ALA A 156 4.95 -5.34 -9.79
C ALA A 156 3.42 -5.52 -9.68
N LEU A 157 2.75 -5.76 -10.81
CA LEU A 157 1.30 -5.77 -10.88
C LEU A 157 0.74 -7.21 -10.94
N SER A 158 0.11 -7.64 -9.85
CA SER A 158 -0.49 -8.97 -9.73
C SER A 158 -2.01 -9.00 -9.99
N GLY A 159 -2.65 -7.83 -10.10
CA GLY A 159 -4.12 -7.69 -10.18
C GLY A 159 -4.84 -7.77 -8.82
N GLY A 160 -4.09 -7.92 -7.72
CA GLY A 160 -4.60 -7.81 -6.36
C GLY A 160 -4.78 -6.36 -5.91
N THR A 161 -5.49 -6.15 -4.80
CA THR A 161 -5.80 -4.80 -4.28
C THR A 161 -4.54 -3.99 -3.96
N ASP A 162 -3.55 -4.60 -3.32
CA ASP A 162 -2.35 -3.90 -2.87
C ASP A 162 -1.50 -3.42 -4.05
N SER A 163 -1.16 -4.32 -5.00
CA SER A 163 -0.41 -3.96 -6.20
C SER A 163 -1.14 -2.97 -7.10
N SER A 164 -2.48 -3.10 -7.21
CA SER A 164 -3.32 -2.15 -7.94
C SER A 164 -3.28 -0.75 -7.30
N PHE A 165 -3.37 -0.68 -5.98
CA PHE A 165 -3.29 0.60 -5.26
C PHE A 165 -1.90 1.22 -5.34
N SER A 166 -0.84 0.40 -5.28
CA SER A 166 0.54 0.85 -5.51
C SER A 166 0.71 1.47 -6.90
N LEU A 167 0.11 0.90 -7.95
CA LEU A 167 0.13 1.47 -9.30
C LEU A 167 -0.56 2.83 -9.36
N ILE A 168 -1.77 2.93 -8.78
CA ILE A 168 -2.54 4.18 -8.73
C ILE A 168 -1.71 5.27 -8.03
N LEU A 169 -1.12 4.96 -6.87
CA LEU A 169 -0.28 5.91 -6.15
C LEU A 169 0.98 6.27 -6.93
N ALA A 170 1.69 5.31 -7.51
CA ALA A 170 2.89 5.59 -8.28
C ALA A 170 2.60 6.55 -9.45
N LYS A 171 1.50 6.32 -10.18
CA LYS A 171 1.07 7.23 -11.26
C LYS A 171 0.73 8.62 -10.73
N LYS A 172 -0.10 8.71 -9.68
CA LYS A 172 -0.53 9.99 -9.10
C LYS A 172 0.60 10.79 -8.42
N LEU A 173 1.65 10.12 -7.95
CA LEU A 173 2.80 10.75 -7.30
C LEU A 173 3.93 11.10 -8.30
N GLY A 174 3.72 10.86 -9.59
CA GLY A 174 4.65 11.29 -10.64
C GLY A 174 5.83 10.35 -10.91
N PHE A 175 5.74 9.07 -10.51
CA PHE A 175 6.79 8.08 -10.80
C PHE A 175 6.89 7.69 -12.29
N ASN A 176 5.92 8.10 -13.13
CA ASN A 176 5.81 7.67 -14.52
C ASN A 176 5.98 6.13 -14.65
N PRO A 177 5.13 5.33 -13.98
CA PRO A 177 5.40 3.91 -13.82
C PRO A 177 5.22 3.12 -15.12
N ILE A 178 5.97 2.03 -15.27
CA ILE A 178 5.60 0.91 -16.16
C ILE A 178 5.06 -0.22 -15.28
N ALA A 179 3.87 -0.71 -15.56
CA ALA A 179 3.33 -1.87 -14.86
C ALA A 179 3.87 -3.16 -15.48
N ILE A 180 4.39 -4.08 -14.66
CA ILE A 180 4.92 -5.36 -15.14
C ILE A 180 4.24 -6.50 -14.39
N THR A 181 3.71 -7.46 -15.15
CA THR A 181 3.12 -8.68 -14.61
C THR A 181 3.97 -9.89 -14.98
N VAL A 182 4.54 -10.55 -13.98
CA VAL A 182 5.20 -11.84 -14.16
C VAL A 182 4.13 -12.92 -14.29
N ASP A 183 4.07 -13.57 -15.44
CA ASP A 183 3.00 -14.52 -15.84
C ASP A 183 3.51 -15.97 -15.87
N PRO A 184 3.37 -16.72 -14.76
CA PRO A 184 3.63 -18.16 -14.70
C PRO A 184 2.51 -19.03 -15.30
N GLY A 185 1.54 -18.42 -15.99
CA GLY A 185 0.39 -19.11 -16.57
C GLY A 185 -0.83 -19.15 -15.65
N THR A 186 -1.94 -19.64 -16.21
CA THR A 186 -3.30 -19.43 -15.64
C THR A 186 -3.58 -20.16 -14.34
N ILE A 187 -2.75 -21.13 -13.95
CA ILE A 187 -2.88 -21.82 -12.66
C ILE A 187 -2.61 -20.84 -11.51
N VAL A 188 -1.62 -19.95 -11.69
CA VAL A 188 -1.19 -19.00 -10.67
C VAL A 188 -1.72 -17.59 -10.95
N LEU A 189 -1.88 -17.21 -12.23
CA LEU A 189 -2.51 -15.96 -12.65
C LEU A 189 -3.84 -16.21 -13.39
N PRO A 190 -4.95 -16.47 -12.66
CA PRO A 190 -6.28 -16.64 -13.24
C PRO A 190 -6.70 -15.52 -14.18
N LYS A 191 -7.56 -15.84 -15.16
CA LYS A 191 -8.06 -14.88 -16.16
C LYS A 191 -8.74 -13.64 -15.55
N GLN A 192 -9.40 -13.79 -14.41
CA GLN A 192 -10.01 -12.66 -13.70
C GLN A 192 -8.98 -11.61 -13.29
N PHE A 193 -7.80 -12.03 -12.82
CA PHE A 193 -6.73 -11.09 -12.48
C PHE A 193 -6.17 -10.40 -13.71
N LYS A 194 -5.98 -11.14 -14.83
CA LYS A 194 -5.60 -10.52 -16.11
C LYS A 194 -6.61 -9.45 -16.56
N GLN A 195 -7.91 -9.74 -16.49
CA GLN A 195 -8.95 -8.75 -16.79
C GLN A 195 -8.89 -7.51 -15.89
N ASN A 196 -8.64 -7.70 -14.59
CA ASN A 196 -8.48 -6.58 -13.65
C ASN A 196 -7.23 -5.75 -13.97
N ILE A 197 -6.13 -6.42 -14.31
CA ILE A 197 -4.86 -5.79 -14.73
C ILE A 197 -5.10 -4.94 -15.98
N ASP A 198 -5.58 -5.57 -17.06
CA ASP A 198 -5.79 -4.94 -18.36
C ASP A 198 -6.70 -3.71 -18.23
N LYS A 199 -7.80 -3.84 -17.46
CA LYS A 199 -8.70 -2.72 -17.20
C LYS A 199 -8.03 -1.59 -16.43
N LEU A 200 -7.27 -1.90 -15.38
CA LEU A 200 -6.64 -0.88 -14.55
C LEU A 200 -5.58 -0.09 -15.32
N VAL A 201 -4.76 -0.76 -16.13
CA VAL A 201 -3.71 -0.10 -16.92
C VAL A 201 -4.31 0.75 -18.04
N GLU A 202 -5.43 0.31 -18.64
CA GLU A 202 -6.23 1.10 -19.58
C GLU A 202 -6.84 2.34 -18.91
N ASP A 203 -7.48 2.18 -17.75
CA ASP A 203 -8.11 3.28 -17.00
C ASP A 203 -7.09 4.33 -16.53
N LEU A 204 -5.84 3.93 -16.25
CA LEU A 204 -4.77 4.82 -15.79
C LEU A 204 -3.87 5.36 -16.90
N ASP A 205 -4.02 4.89 -18.14
CA ASP A 205 -3.12 5.16 -19.27
C ASP A 205 -1.64 4.91 -18.90
N VAL A 206 -1.37 3.70 -18.40
CA VAL A 206 -0.04 3.25 -17.97
C VAL A 206 0.46 2.12 -18.89
N PRO A 207 1.70 2.20 -19.41
CA PRO A 207 2.32 1.09 -20.13
C PRO A 207 2.35 -0.19 -19.31
N HIS A 208 2.01 -1.31 -19.94
CA HIS A 208 1.95 -2.61 -19.28
C HIS A 208 2.57 -3.72 -20.12
N GLU A 209 3.32 -4.60 -19.47
CA GLU A 209 3.88 -5.80 -20.10
C GLU A 209 3.67 -7.06 -19.25
N TYR A 210 3.33 -8.15 -19.93
CA TYR A 210 3.36 -9.50 -19.38
C TYR A 210 4.71 -10.15 -19.69
N ILE A 211 5.42 -10.61 -18.66
CA ILE A 211 6.65 -11.38 -18.79
C ILE A 211 6.35 -12.83 -18.45
N GLU A 212 6.34 -13.70 -19.47
CA GLU A 212 6.13 -15.13 -19.27
C GLU A 212 7.30 -15.77 -18.52
N VAL A 213 7.00 -16.59 -17.52
CA VAL A 213 7.98 -17.37 -16.76
C VAL A 213 7.54 -18.81 -16.63
N ASP A 214 8.48 -19.76 -16.71
CA ASP A 214 8.16 -21.17 -16.56
C ASP A 214 8.26 -21.59 -15.09
N TYR A 215 7.14 -21.99 -14.49
CA TYR A 215 7.04 -22.47 -13.11
C TYR A 215 6.94 -24.00 -13.02
N THR A 216 7.07 -24.73 -14.13
CA THR A 216 6.87 -26.19 -14.19
C THR A 216 7.73 -26.89 -13.13
N ASP A 217 9.05 -26.67 -13.14
CA ASP A 217 9.97 -27.29 -12.17
C ASP A 217 9.63 -26.90 -10.73
N LEU A 218 9.29 -25.63 -10.49
CA LEU A 218 8.93 -25.14 -9.17
C LEU A 218 7.68 -25.82 -8.63
N VAL A 219 6.67 -26.00 -9.48
CA VAL A 219 5.41 -26.64 -9.13
C VAL A 219 5.63 -28.13 -8.88
N GLU A 220 6.33 -28.82 -9.78
CA GLU A 220 6.65 -30.25 -9.64
C GLU A 220 7.44 -30.54 -8.37
N GLU A 221 8.51 -29.79 -8.12
CA GLU A 221 9.32 -29.95 -6.93
C GLU A 221 8.54 -29.62 -5.65
N SER A 222 7.61 -28.66 -5.69
CA SER A 222 6.76 -28.34 -4.53
C SER A 222 5.83 -29.49 -4.15
N PHE A 223 5.37 -30.27 -5.13
CA PHE A 223 4.57 -31.49 -4.89
C PHE A 223 5.37 -32.61 -4.23
N THR A 224 6.72 -32.57 -4.28
CA THR A 224 7.55 -33.55 -3.57
C THR A 224 7.56 -33.34 -2.04
N GLY A 225 7.05 -32.21 -1.55
CA GLY A 225 6.98 -31.88 -0.12
C GLY A 225 8.33 -31.49 0.51
N ARG A 226 9.39 -31.34 -0.30
CA ARG A 226 10.75 -31.03 0.19
C ARG A 226 10.94 -29.57 0.63
N PHE A 227 10.15 -28.65 0.11
CA PHE A 227 10.20 -27.23 0.47
C PHE A 227 8.85 -26.55 0.25
N HIS A 228 8.73 -25.34 0.80
CA HIS A 228 7.56 -24.48 0.60
C HIS A 228 7.78 -23.54 -0.61
N PRO A 229 6.85 -23.48 -1.58
CA PRO A 229 7.06 -22.78 -2.87
C PRO A 229 7.28 -21.27 -2.75
N CYS A 230 6.58 -20.61 -1.83
CA CYS A 230 6.44 -19.14 -1.85
C CYS A 230 7.75 -18.37 -1.89
N GLY A 231 8.80 -18.80 -1.17
CA GLY A 231 10.09 -18.12 -1.19
C GLY A 231 10.78 -18.18 -2.55
N ARG A 232 10.63 -19.30 -3.27
CA ARG A 232 11.19 -19.47 -4.61
C ARG A 232 10.34 -18.75 -5.67
N CYS A 233 9.01 -18.80 -5.55
CA CYS A 233 8.11 -18.02 -6.41
C CYS A 233 8.45 -16.52 -6.31
N SER A 234 8.56 -16.00 -5.08
CA SER A 234 8.89 -14.60 -4.81
C SER A 234 10.23 -14.23 -5.44
N LYS A 235 11.24 -15.09 -5.28
CA LYS A 235 12.57 -14.86 -5.86
C LYS A 235 12.53 -14.78 -7.39
N ILE A 236 11.81 -15.68 -8.07
CA ILE A 236 11.72 -15.63 -9.54
C ILE A 236 11.05 -14.32 -10.00
N ILE A 237 9.98 -13.89 -9.32
CA ILE A 237 9.31 -12.61 -9.60
C ILE A 237 10.28 -11.44 -9.41
N GLU A 238 10.97 -11.38 -8.27
CA GLU A 238 11.94 -10.34 -7.96
C GLU A 238 13.07 -10.29 -8.99
N ASP A 239 13.72 -11.42 -9.27
CA ASP A 239 14.82 -11.50 -10.22
C ASP A 239 14.38 -11.09 -11.62
N THR A 240 13.15 -11.46 -12.04
CA THR A 240 12.57 -11.08 -13.34
C THR A 240 12.36 -9.57 -13.43
N LEU A 241 11.76 -8.96 -12.40
CA LEU A 241 11.49 -7.53 -12.37
C LEU A 241 12.77 -6.70 -12.27
N TYR A 242 13.72 -7.13 -11.45
CA TYR A 242 15.02 -6.48 -11.33
C TYR A 242 15.80 -6.54 -12.63
N LYS A 243 15.79 -7.70 -13.31
CA LYS A 243 16.42 -7.81 -14.63
C LYS A 243 15.81 -6.84 -15.63
N TYR A 244 14.48 -6.81 -15.74
CA TYR A 244 13.77 -5.88 -16.64
C TYR A 244 14.10 -4.41 -16.30
N ALA A 245 14.14 -4.06 -15.01
CA ALA A 245 14.47 -2.71 -14.55
C ALA A 245 15.87 -2.27 -15.00
N LEU A 246 16.86 -3.16 -14.89
CA LEU A 246 18.22 -2.87 -15.32
C LEU A 246 18.36 -2.77 -16.83
N GLU A 247 17.69 -3.65 -17.57
CA GLU A 247 17.72 -3.63 -19.05
C GLU A 247 17.09 -2.36 -19.64
N ASN A 248 16.20 -1.69 -18.89
CA ASN A 248 15.50 -0.48 -19.31
C ASN A 248 15.94 0.79 -18.56
N ASP A 249 17.03 0.73 -17.78
CA ASP A 249 17.56 1.85 -16.98
C ASP A 249 16.52 2.48 -16.02
N ILE A 250 15.64 1.66 -15.43
CA ILE A 250 14.59 2.08 -14.49
C ILE A 250 15.07 1.82 -13.04
N PRO A 251 15.26 2.86 -12.22
CA PRO A 251 15.95 2.73 -10.93
C PRO A 251 15.12 2.13 -9.80
N ILE A 252 13.77 2.20 -9.87
CA ILE A 252 12.89 1.74 -8.78
C ILE A 252 12.03 0.56 -9.22
N VAL A 253 11.88 -0.43 -8.34
CA VAL A 253 10.83 -1.45 -8.43
C VAL A 253 9.95 -1.35 -7.20
N ILE A 254 8.66 -1.12 -7.44
CA ILE A 254 7.60 -0.98 -6.44
C ILE A 254 6.88 -2.31 -6.32
N PHE A 255 6.83 -2.84 -5.12
CA PHE A 255 6.07 -4.04 -4.79
C PHE A 255 4.85 -3.67 -3.96
N GLY A 256 3.75 -4.39 -4.17
CA GLY A 256 2.60 -4.40 -3.27
C GLY A 256 2.64 -5.58 -2.28
N ASP A 257 3.83 -6.14 -2.05
CA ASP A 257 4.02 -7.26 -1.15
C ASP A 257 4.62 -6.79 0.19
N MET A 258 4.56 -7.67 1.19
CA MET A 258 4.98 -7.44 2.57
C MET A 258 4.09 -6.53 3.44
N LEU A 259 4.14 -6.79 4.75
CA LEU A 259 3.73 -5.86 5.81
C LEU A 259 4.78 -4.75 6.03
N ALA A 260 5.52 -4.34 4.99
CA ALA A 260 6.70 -3.47 5.08
C ALA A 260 6.36 -2.00 5.39
N THR A 261 5.41 -1.81 6.28
CA THR A 261 5.23 -0.58 7.04
C THR A 261 6.43 -0.33 7.95
N GLY A 262 6.84 0.93 8.08
CA GLY A 262 7.95 1.35 8.91
C GLY A 262 9.30 1.36 8.19
N SER A 263 10.35 0.90 8.87
CA SER A 263 11.75 1.14 8.49
C SER A 263 12.26 0.35 7.29
N GLN A 264 11.46 -0.57 6.74
CA GLN A 264 11.79 -1.41 5.58
C GLN A 264 11.00 -1.06 4.32
N CYS A 265 10.30 0.09 4.32
CA CYS A 265 9.54 0.54 3.16
C CYS A 265 10.43 0.84 1.94
N ILE A 266 11.70 1.21 2.12
CA ILE A 266 12.64 1.47 1.03
C ILE A 266 14.04 0.89 1.32
N THR A 267 14.56 0.13 0.36
CA THR A 267 15.86 -0.56 0.45
C THR A 267 16.62 -0.52 -0.88
N GLU A 268 17.95 -0.59 -0.83
CA GLU A 268 18.77 -0.82 -2.03
C GLU A 268 19.02 -2.32 -2.19
N GLN A 269 18.82 -2.82 -3.40
CA GLN A 269 19.13 -4.18 -3.80
C GLN A 269 20.33 -4.17 -4.74
N VAL A 270 21.29 -5.07 -4.50
CA VAL A 270 22.46 -5.23 -5.36
C VAL A 270 22.24 -6.47 -6.20
N CYS A 271 22.08 -6.27 -7.51
CA CYS A 271 21.87 -7.36 -8.44
C CYS A 271 23.18 -7.75 -9.10
N ASN A 272 23.49 -9.05 -9.10
CA ASN A 272 24.59 -9.63 -9.88
C ASN A 272 23.95 -10.51 -10.96
N PHE A 273 23.72 -9.96 -12.14
CA PHE A 273 23.38 -10.76 -13.30
C PHE A 273 24.68 -10.95 -14.09
N ASP A 274 25.23 -12.18 -14.06
CA ASP A 274 26.39 -12.50 -14.89
C ASP A 274 25.97 -12.47 -16.37
N GLU A 275 26.49 -11.51 -17.13
CA GLU A 275 26.44 -11.57 -18.59
C GLU A 275 27.35 -12.73 -19.04
N ASN A 276 26.73 -13.82 -19.50
CA ASN A 276 27.32 -15.01 -20.12
C ASN A 276 28.07 -15.98 -19.19
N SER A 277 27.46 -17.15 -18.93
CA SER A 277 28.20 -18.36 -18.59
C SER A 277 27.90 -19.50 -19.57
N GLU A 278 28.39 -19.35 -20.81
CA GLU A 278 28.95 -20.48 -21.54
C GLU A 278 30.38 -20.13 -22.01
N ASN A 279 31.35 -20.82 -21.39
CA ASN A 279 32.75 -21.04 -21.80
C ASN A 279 33.75 -19.87 -21.80
N GLU A 280 34.51 -19.72 -20.70
CA GLU A 280 35.96 -19.99 -20.59
C GLU A 280 36.58 -19.20 -19.40
N PRO A 281 37.56 -19.75 -18.66
CA PRO A 281 38.17 -19.05 -17.55
C PRO A 281 39.33 -18.19 -18.07
N THR A 282 39.21 -16.86 -18.01
CA THR A 282 40.39 -15.99 -18.01
C THR A 282 40.34 -14.95 -16.90
N ASP A 283 41.40 -14.96 -16.12
CA ASP A 283 41.75 -14.11 -15.00
C ASP A 283 42.19 -12.73 -15.50
N VAL A 284 41.34 -11.70 -15.38
CA VAL A 284 41.76 -10.29 -15.25
C VAL A 284 40.65 -9.52 -14.51
N GLY A 285 41.02 -8.75 -13.49
CA GLY A 285 40.13 -8.00 -12.62
C GLY A 285 39.02 -7.22 -13.35
N ASN A 286 37.81 -7.77 -13.33
CA ASN A 286 36.62 -7.07 -13.77
C ASN A 286 36.03 -6.27 -12.61
N LYS A 287 35.92 -4.95 -12.81
CA LYS A 287 34.96 -4.12 -12.07
C LYS A 287 33.59 -4.76 -12.27
N VAL A 288 33.10 -5.47 -11.26
CA VAL A 288 31.68 -5.83 -11.18
C VAL A 288 30.93 -4.50 -11.17
N ASN A 289 30.28 -4.15 -12.28
CA ASN A 289 29.31 -3.08 -12.29
C ASN A 289 28.19 -3.53 -11.35
N LYS A 290 28.24 -3.06 -10.10
CA LYS A 290 27.17 -3.28 -9.15
C LYS A 290 26.00 -2.43 -9.59
N ASN A 291 25.10 -3.03 -10.34
CA ASN A 291 23.86 -2.39 -10.73
C ASN A 291 22.93 -2.41 -9.50
N LYS A 292 22.64 -1.22 -8.98
CA LYS A 292 21.79 -1.02 -7.81
C LYS A 292 20.36 -0.77 -8.27
N ILE A 293 19.41 -1.36 -7.57
CA ILE A 293 17.98 -1.12 -7.75
C ILE A 293 17.38 -0.69 -6.43
N ILE A 294 16.49 0.29 -6.47
CA ILE A 294 15.72 0.73 -5.31
C ILE A 294 14.46 -0.13 -5.23
N ARG A 295 14.31 -0.90 -4.14
CA ARG A 295 13.06 -1.58 -3.82
C ARG A 295 12.22 -0.69 -2.92
N LEU A 296 11.02 -0.37 -3.36
CA LEU A 296 9.99 0.34 -2.61
C LEU A 296 8.82 -0.63 -2.32
N ASN A 297 8.37 -0.67 -1.06
CA ASN A 297 7.23 -1.46 -0.59
C ASN A 297 6.17 -0.55 0.03
#